data_AF-A0A1C3X0C3-F1
#
_entry.id   AF-A0A1C3X0C3-F1
#
_cell.length_a   1.000
_cell.length_b   1.000
_cell.length_c   1.000
_cell.angle_alpha   90.00
_cell.angle_beta   90.00
_cell.angle_gamma   90.00
#
_symmetry.space_group_name_H-M   'P 1'
#
loop_
_entity.id
_entity.type
_entity.pdbx_description
1 polymer ?
#
loop_
_entity_poly.entity_id
_entity_poly.type
_entity_poly.pdbx_seq_one_letter_code
_entity_poly.pdbx_strand_id
1 'polypeptide(L)'
;MANTDMIEVLRTSMHPYWNPSEAGGIYLLGAVNDDEANGAILLKLLALCPDIAADRPDKWEVLAERLADTARRFFETYELGPGPYKIDNYHAAVAENGELQLNEWGDASIKVPTEASFIFTVTEEHLSLIKSMNIRAYYGYVELMDCKRPYGDMSYFYSDMADALGDSVQRDEEGKPAFSSETEKRYQALHGEMLFAAQAFWDHASLKGR
;
A
#
# COMPACT_ATOMS: atom_id res chain seq x y z
N MET A 1 -0.17 26.22 0.88
CA MET A 1 0.39 25.42 -0.24
C MET A 1 -0.70 24.52 -0.74
N ALA A 2 -0.90 24.45 -2.06
CA ALA A 2 -1.99 23.66 -2.64
C ALA A 2 -1.70 22.17 -2.40
N ASN A 3 -2.72 21.38 -2.11
CA ASN A 3 -2.62 19.94 -1.79
C ASN A 3 -1.75 19.14 -2.80
N THR A 4 -1.68 19.62 -4.05
CA THR A 4 -0.85 19.06 -5.13
C THR A 4 0.65 19.09 -4.84
N ASP A 5 1.16 20.15 -4.19
CA ASP A 5 2.60 20.28 -3.91
C ASP A 5 3.06 19.21 -2.90
N MET A 6 2.20 18.88 -1.92
CA MET A 6 2.49 17.85 -0.93
C MET A 6 2.48 16.44 -1.55
N ILE A 7 1.53 16.15 -2.44
CA ILE A 7 1.46 14.86 -3.13
C ILE A 7 2.74 14.60 -3.93
N GLU A 8 3.22 15.58 -4.69
CA GLU A 8 4.45 15.43 -5.48
C GLU A 8 5.70 15.25 -4.60
N VAL A 9 5.83 16.01 -3.50
CA VAL A 9 6.94 15.82 -2.56
C VAL A 9 6.86 14.43 -1.92
N LEU A 10 5.66 13.99 -1.52
CA LEU A 10 5.46 12.69 -0.89
C LEU A 10 5.84 11.55 -1.86
N ARG A 11 5.40 11.63 -3.12
CA ARG A 11 5.70 10.64 -4.17
C ARG A 11 7.18 10.56 -4.53
N THR A 12 7.87 11.69 -4.52
CA THR A 12 9.31 11.75 -4.85
C THR A 12 10.22 11.42 -3.67
N SER A 13 9.70 11.46 -2.44
CA SER A 13 10.50 11.24 -1.22
C SER A 13 10.21 9.90 -0.55
N MET A 14 9.09 9.24 -0.87
CA MET A 14 8.69 8.00 -0.21
C MET A 14 8.09 7.01 -1.20
N HIS A 15 8.33 5.73 -0.92
CA HIS A 15 8.03 4.61 -1.79
C HIS A 15 7.20 3.54 -1.04
N PRO A 16 6.26 2.86 -1.72
CA PRO A 16 5.55 1.70 -1.18
C PRO A 16 6.51 0.54 -0.89
N TYR A 17 6.51 0.00 0.32
CA TYR A 17 7.28 -1.17 0.75
C TYR A 17 6.40 -2.18 1.47
N TRP A 18 6.68 -3.47 1.27
CA TRP A 18 5.93 -4.54 1.92
C TRP A 18 6.23 -4.64 3.40
N ASN A 19 5.19 -4.79 4.21
CA ASN A 19 5.29 -5.18 5.61
C ASN A 19 4.65 -6.57 5.79
N PRO A 20 5.40 -7.62 6.16
CA PRO A 20 4.87 -8.97 6.31
C PRO A 20 4.12 -9.20 7.64
N SER A 21 3.84 -8.17 8.45
CA SER A 21 3.10 -8.33 9.70
C SER A 21 1.65 -8.75 9.46
N GLU A 22 1.06 -9.51 10.39
CA GLU A 22 -0.36 -9.89 10.36
C GLU A 22 -0.77 -10.51 9.01
N ALA A 23 -1.64 -9.88 8.21
CA ALA A 23 -2.06 -10.37 6.89
C ALA A 23 -1.10 -9.98 5.75
N GLY A 24 -0.19 -9.03 5.98
CA GLY A 24 0.58 -8.37 4.93
C GLY A 24 0.01 -6.97 4.63
N GLY A 25 0.90 -5.99 4.51
CA GLY A 25 0.53 -4.58 4.30
C GLY A 25 1.57 -3.83 3.49
N ILE A 26 1.29 -2.56 3.23
CA ILE A 26 2.19 -1.66 2.49
C ILE A 26 2.44 -0.42 3.32
N TYR A 27 3.69 -0.19 3.67
CA TYR A 27 4.15 1.04 4.30
C TYR A 27 4.67 2.01 3.25
N LEU A 28 4.50 3.30 3.50
CA LEU A 28 5.16 4.34 2.75
C LEU A 28 6.42 4.76 3.53
N LEU A 29 7.61 4.53 2.96
CA LEU A 29 8.90 4.81 3.60
C LEU A 29 9.85 5.51 2.63
N GLY A 30 10.80 6.28 3.15
CA GLY A 30 11.90 6.83 2.35
C GLY A 30 12.93 5.78 1.96
N ALA A 31 13.26 4.90 2.89
CA ALA A 31 14.17 3.77 2.70
C ALA A 31 13.83 2.64 3.68
N VAL A 32 14.13 1.40 3.31
CA VAL A 32 13.92 0.24 4.20
C VAL A 32 15.07 0.11 5.18
N ASN A 33 14.75 -0.13 6.45
CA ASN A 33 15.72 -0.36 7.54
C ASN A 33 16.76 0.78 7.71
N ASP A 34 16.39 2.01 7.35
CA ASP A 34 17.25 3.20 7.46
C ASP A 34 16.50 4.32 8.19
N ASP A 35 16.56 4.29 9.52
CA ASP A 35 15.89 5.26 10.39
C ASP A 35 16.44 6.69 10.21
N GLU A 36 17.71 6.84 9.85
CA GLU A 36 18.33 8.15 9.63
C GLU A 36 17.79 8.79 8.35
N ALA A 37 17.76 8.03 7.24
CA ALA A 37 17.19 8.50 5.99
C ALA A 37 15.69 8.81 6.12
N ASN A 38 14.94 7.92 6.77
CA ASN A 38 13.52 8.14 7.03
C ASN A 38 13.28 9.37 7.91
N GLY A 39 14.07 9.54 8.99
CA GLY A 39 14.00 10.71 9.86
C GLY A 39 14.28 12.02 9.11
N ALA A 40 15.29 12.03 8.23
CA ALA A 40 15.60 13.20 7.39
C ALA A 40 14.46 13.55 6.44
N ILE A 41 13.77 12.56 5.86
CA ILE A 41 12.60 12.78 5.00
C ILE A 41 11.41 13.30 5.82
N LEU A 42 11.13 12.73 6.98
CA LEU A 42 10.06 13.20 7.87
C LEU A 42 10.30 14.64 8.33
N LEU A 43 11.55 15.04 8.61
CA LEU A 43 11.88 16.44 8.92
C LEU A 43 11.61 17.38 7.75
N LYS A 44 11.91 16.97 6.50
CA LYS A 44 11.58 17.75 5.30
C LYS A 44 10.07 17.89 5.13
N LEU A 45 9.31 16.82 5.32
CA LEU A 45 7.84 16.83 5.23
C LEU A 45 7.22 17.68 6.34
N LEU A 46 7.74 17.60 7.56
CA LEU A 46 7.31 18.45 8.68
C LEU A 46 7.49 19.94 8.37
N ALA A 47 8.59 20.32 7.72
CA ALA A 47 8.84 21.71 7.34
C ALA A 47 7.83 22.28 6.32
N LEU A 48 7.10 21.41 5.61
CA LEU A 48 6.00 21.79 4.71
C LEU A 48 4.66 21.99 5.44
N CYS A 49 4.59 21.60 6.71
CA CYS A 49 3.41 21.70 7.57
C CYS A 49 3.65 22.72 8.70
N PRO A 50 3.66 24.03 8.41
CA PRO A 50 4.01 25.07 9.39
C PRO A 50 3.01 25.18 10.57
N ASP A 51 1.84 24.56 10.45
CA ASP A 51 0.84 24.43 11.51
C ASP A 51 1.20 23.35 12.57
N ILE A 52 2.14 22.46 12.25
CA ILE A 52 2.65 21.45 13.19
C ILE A 52 3.90 22.02 13.86
N ALA A 53 3.77 22.48 15.11
CA ALA A 53 4.88 23.03 15.86
C ALA A 53 6.02 22.00 16.05
N ALA A 54 7.26 22.41 15.80
CA ALA A 54 8.43 21.52 15.81
C ALA A 54 8.77 20.96 17.21
N ASP A 55 8.32 21.62 18.27
CA ASP A 55 8.50 21.24 19.68
C ASP A 55 7.30 20.46 20.24
N ARG A 56 6.24 20.27 19.46
CA ARG A 56 5.06 19.50 19.86
C ARG A 56 5.43 18.02 20.14
N PRO A 57 5.03 17.44 21.28
CA PRO A 57 5.39 16.07 21.64
C PRO A 57 4.88 15.00 20.65
N ASP A 58 3.67 15.18 20.14
CA ASP A 58 2.94 14.29 19.21
C ASP A 58 3.06 14.72 17.74
N LYS A 59 4.05 15.57 17.40
CA LYS A 59 4.20 16.10 16.03
C LYS A 59 4.31 15.02 14.95
N TRP A 60 4.89 13.87 15.28
CA TRP A 60 5.08 12.77 14.34
C TRP A 60 3.77 12.01 14.06
N GLU A 61 2.92 11.86 15.08
CA GLU A 61 1.60 11.26 14.93
C GLU A 61 0.72 12.17 14.07
N VAL A 62 0.70 13.48 14.38
CA VAL A 62 -0.04 14.48 13.59
C VAL A 62 0.47 14.58 12.16
N LEU A 63 1.79 14.50 11.96
CA LEU A 63 2.38 14.46 10.62
C LEU A 63 1.94 13.20 9.87
N ALA A 64 2.03 12.01 10.49
CA ALA A 64 1.62 10.77 9.86
C ALA A 64 0.15 10.79 9.47
N GLU A 65 -0.75 11.32 10.31
CA GLU A 65 -2.16 11.53 9.97
C GLU A 65 -2.33 12.43 8.73
N ARG A 66 -1.60 13.56 8.69
CA ARG A 66 -1.61 14.47 7.54
C ARG A 66 -1.13 13.79 6.26
N LEU A 67 -0.08 12.98 6.34
CA LEU A 67 0.49 12.26 5.19
C LEU A 67 -0.45 11.14 4.74
N ALA A 68 -1.07 10.40 5.67
CA ALA A 68 -2.08 9.39 5.36
C ALA A 68 -3.31 10.00 4.68
N ASP A 69 -3.80 11.15 5.16
CA ASP A 69 -4.87 11.90 4.49
C ASP A 69 -4.48 12.36 3.10
N THR A 70 -3.23 12.77 2.90
CA THR A 70 -2.69 13.16 1.59
C THR A 70 -2.64 11.97 0.65
N ALA A 71 -2.13 10.82 1.11
CA ALA A 71 -2.10 9.59 0.35
C ALA A 71 -3.51 9.12 -0.02
N ARG A 72 -4.46 9.16 0.92
CA ARG A 72 -5.87 8.81 0.65
C ARG A 72 -6.46 9.67 -0.45
N ARG A 73 -6.28 11.00 -0.38
CA ARG A 73 -6.73 11.92 -1.43
C ARG A 73 -6.06 11.64 -2.78
N PHE A 74 -4.78 11.25 -2.78
CA PHE A 74 -4.10 10.84 -4.02
C PHE A 74 -4.82 9.65 -4.66
N PHE A 75 -5.04 8.56 -3.91
CA PHE A 75 -5.75 7.38 -4.43
C PHE A 75 -7.23 7.63 -4.78
N GLU A 76 -7.87 8.63 -4.17
CA GLU A 76 -9.26 9.04 -4.49
C GLU A 76 -9.37 9.91 -5.75
N THR A 77 -8.33 10.67 -6.10
CA THR A 77 -8.42 11.73 -7.13
C THR A 77 -7.57 11.47 -8.37
N TYR A 78 -6.59 10.57 -8.27
CA TYR A 78 -5.75 10.16 -9.39
C TYR A 78 -6.32 8.88 -10.02
N GLU A 79 -5.98 8.65 -11.29
CA GLU A 79 -6.42 7.48 -12.04
C GLU A 79 -5.23 6.81 -12.72
N LEU A 80 -5.33 5.48 -12.77
CA LEU A 80 -4.46 4.60 -13.54
C LEU A 80 -5.37 3.64 -14.32
N GLY A 81 -5.13 3.46 -15.61
CA GLY A 81 -5.82 2.45 -16.41
C GLY A 81 -5.21 1.06 -16.21
N PRO A 82 -5.89 -0.03 -16.62
CA PRO A 82 -5.26 -1.32 -16.72
C PRO A 82 -4.17 -1.29 -17.81
N GLY A 83 -3.09 -2.04 -17.61
CA GLY A 83 -2.02 -2.14 -18.60
C GLY A 83 -0.65 -2.43 -18.02
N PRO A 84 0.35 -2.58 -18.90
CA PRO A 84 1.73 -2.78 -18.49
C PRO A 84 2.36 -1.47 -18.03
N TYR A 85 2.93 -1.47 -16.83
CA TYR A 85 3.68 -0.37 -16.26
C TYR A 85 5.10 -0.80 -15.92
N LYS A 86 6.08 0.01 -16.30
CA LYS A 86 7.46 -0.19 -15.88
C LYS A 86 7.64 0.39 -14.47
N ILE A 87 8.05 -0.44 -13.52
CA ILE A 87 8.32 -0.02 -12.15
C ILE A 87 9.75 -0.35 -11.74
N ASP A 88 10.33 0.51 -10.91
CA ASP A 88 11.68 0.31 -10.37
C ASP A 88 11.66 -0.77 -9.28
N ASN A 89 12.65 -1.65 -9.28
CA ASN A 89 12.70 -2.77 -8.37
C ASN A 89 13.60 -2.51 -7.17
N TYR A 90 13.20 -1.54 -6.36
CA TYR A 90 13.88 -1.29 -5.08
C TYR A 90 13.59 -2.39 -4.04
N HIS A 91 12.70 -3.34 -4.33
CA HIS A 91 12.40 -4.50 -3.48
C HIS A 91 13.45 -5.60 -3.56
N ALA A 92 14.17 -5.73 -4.69
CA ALA A 92 15.19 -6.75 -4.87
C ALA A 92 16.32 -6.67 -3.82
N ALA A 93 16.58 -5.49 -3.27
CA ALA A 93 17.59 -5.29 -2.23
C ALA A 93 17.18 -5.87 -0.86
N VAL A 94 15.89 -6.10 -0.64
CA VAL A 94 15.33 -6.58 0.64
C VAL A 94 14.65 -7.94 0.51
N ALA A 95 14.50 -8.45 -0.71
CA ALA A 95 13.99 -9.79 -0.97
C ALA A 95 15.04 -10.86 -0.66
N GLU A 96 14.67 -11.86 0.13
CA GLU A 96 15.52 -13.01 0.42
C GLU A 96 15.31 -14.09 -0.64
N ASN A 97 16.36 -14.45 -1.36
CA ASN A 97 16.29 -15.41 -2.48
C ASN A 97 15.25 -15.05 -3.57
N GLY A 98 15.00 -13.75 -3.77
CA GLY A 98 14.00 -13.27 -4.74
C GLY A 98 12.56 -13.36 -4.23
N GLU A 99 12.37 -13.44 -2.92
CA GLU A 99 11.06 -13.57 -2.30
C GLU A 99 10.90 -12.60 -1.13
N LEU A 100 9.67 -12.07 -0.98
CA LEU A 100 9.24 -11.40 0.24
C LEU A 100 8.23 -12.30 0.94
N GLN A 101 8.36 -12.42 2.26
CA GLN A 101 7.35 -13.06 3.08
C GLN A 101 6.01 -12.31 2.88
N LEU A 102 4.93 -13.04 2.57
CA LEU A 102 3.62 -12.41 2.42
C LEU A 102 3.12 -11.91 3.77
N ASN A 103 3.12 -12.79 4.76
CA ASN A 103 2.54 -12.52 6.07
C ASN A 103 3.21 -13.34 7.18
N GLU A 104 2.88 -13.07 8.44
CA GLU A 104 3.55 -13.70 9.59
C GLU A 104 3.17 -15.18 9.80
N TRP A 105 2.16 -15.67 9.08
CA TRP A 105 1.61 -17.02 9.20
C TRP A 105 2.25 -18.04 8.25
N GLY A 106 3.21 -17.62 7.41
CA GLY A 106 3.98 -18.50 6.54
C GLY A 106 3.27 -18.86 5.22
N ASP A 107 2.35 -17.99 4.80
CA ASP A 107 1.68 -18.08 3.50
C ASP A 107 2.65 -17.91 2.31
N ALA A 108 2.16 -18.23 1.11
CA ALA A 108 2.96 -18.20 -0.11
C ALA A 108 3.60 -16.81 -0.34
N SER A 109 4.92 -16.80 -0.52
CA SER A 109 5.71 -15.57 -0.68
C SER A 109 5.39 -14.79 -1.95
N ILE A 110 5.63 -13.48 -1.90
CA ILE A 110 5.61 -12.60 -3.06
C ILE A 110 6.91 -12.83 -3.84
N LYS A 111 6.80 -13.17 -5.12
CA LYS A 111 7.98 -13.30 -6.00
C LYS A 111 8.44 -11.93 -6.45
N VAL A 112 9.71 -11.64 -6.24
CA VAL A 112 10.35 -10.38 -6.63
C VAL A 112 11.30 -10.66 -7.81
N PRO A 113 11.14 -9.96 -8.94
CA PRO A 113 12.08 -10.04 -10.05
C PRO A 113 13.51 -9.68 -9.63
N THR A 114 14.52 -10.08 -10.39
CA THR A 114 15.93 -9.77 -10.04
C THR A 114 16.47 -8.55 -10.76
N GLU A 115 15.78 -8.10 -11.80
CA GLU A 115 16.12 -6.94 -12.60
C GLU A 115 15.87 -5.65 -11.84
N ALA A 116 16.70 -4.62 -12.07
CA ALA A 116 16.57 -3.31 -11.43
C ALA A 116 15.25 -2.58 -11.71
N SER A 117 14.52 -3.00 -12.75
CA SER A 117 13.17 -2.55 -13.09
C SER A 117 12.48 -3.66 -13.87
N PHE A 118 11.15 -3.78 -13.75
CA PHE A 118 10.37 -4.78 -14.49
C PHE A 118 9.03 -4.22 -14.93
N ILE A 119 8.34 -4.98 -15.80
CA ILE A 119 6.98 -4.65 -16.23
C ILE A 119 6.00 -5.40 -15.34
N PHE A 120 5.14 -4.67 -14.64
CA PHE A 120 3.99 -5.19 -13.93
C PHE A 120 2.71 -4.87 -14.71
N THR A 121 1.81 -5.84 -14.86
CA THR A 121 0.53 -5.61 -15.53
C THR A 121 -0.54 -5.32 -14.49
N VAL A 122 -1.00 -4.07 -14.44
CA VAL A 122 -2.14 -3.68 -13.61
C VAL A 122 -3.42 -4.17 -14.28
N THR A 123 -4.25 -4.89 -13.52
CA THR A 123 -5.53 -5.44 -13.97
C THR A 123 -6.67 -4.62 -13.37
N GLU A 124 -7.89 -4.83 -13.86
CA GLU A 124 -9.10 -4.24 -13.25
C GLU A 124 -9.28 -4.69 -11.80
N GLU A 125 -8.90 -5.93 -11.46
CA GLU A 125 -8.97 -6.46 -10.09
C GLU A 125 -8.04 -5.68 -9.16
N HIS A 126 -6.81 -5.39 -9.61
CA HIS A 126 -5.87 -4.54 -8.87
C HIS A 126 -6.46 -3.15 -8.62
N LEU A 127 -7.07 -2.54 -9.62
CA LEU A 127 -7.67 -1.21 -9.50
C LEU A 127 -8.89 -1.20 -8.57
N SER A 128 -9.69 -2.27 -8.55
CA SER A 128 -10.80 -2.44 -7.61
C SER A 128 -10.31 -2.58 -6.16
N LEU A 129 -9.24 -3.35 -5.95
CA LEU A 129 -8.62 -3.51 -4.62
C LEU A 129 -7.94 -2.22 -4.14
N ILE A 130 -7.28 -1.47 -5.03
CA ILE A 130 -6.66 -0.17 -4.71
C ILE A 130 -7.68 0.79 -4.08
N LYS A 131 -8.90 0.85 -4.63
CA LYS A 131 -9.98 1.70 -4.11
C LYS A 131 -10.48 1.28 -2.73
N SER A 132 -10.21 0.04 -2.34
CA SER A 132 -10.65 -0.57 -1.09
C SER A 132 -9.55 -0.66 -0.05
N MET A 133 -8.31 -0.24 -0.38
CA MET A 133 -7.19 -0.25 0.55
C MET A 133 -7.46 0.62 1.77
N ASN A 134 -7.18 0.07 2.94
CA ASN A 134 -7.28 0.81 4.19
C ASN A 134 -5.99 1.62 4.43
N ILE A 135 -6.01 2.88 3.98
CA ILE A 135 -4.92 3.83 4.17
C ILE A 135 -5.05 4.49 5.55
N ARG A 136 -4.02 4.42 6.39
CA ARG A 136 -4.03 5.01 7.73
C ARG A 136 -2.66 5.47 8.22
N ALA A 137 -2.66 6.22 9.31
CA ALA A 137 -1.48 6.44 10.12
C ALA A 137 -1.45 5.43 11.27
N TYR A 138 -0.27 4.85 11.56
CA TYR A 138 -0.08 3.92 12.66
C TYR A 138 1.32 4.05 13.24
N TYR A 139 1.43 4.31 14.55
CA TYR A 139 2.70 4.56 15.26
C TYR A 139 3.65 5.54 14.56
N GLY A 140 3.13 6.61 13.96
CA GLY A 140 3.92 7.60 13.24
C GLY A 140 4.35 7.21 11.82
N TYR A 141 3.90 6.06 11.32
CA TYR A 141 4.07 5.64 9.93
C TYR A 141 2.78 5.81 9.12
N VAL A 142 2.93 5.86 7.80
CA VAL A 142 1.80 5.79 6.86
C VAL A 142 1.72 4.39 6.30
N GLU A 143 0.59 3.73 6.51
CA GLU A 143 0.24 2.46 5.88
C GLU A 143 -0.65 2.79 4.68
N LEU A 144 -0.17 2.52 3.45
CA LEU A 144 -1.02 2.56 2.26
C LEU A 144 -2.00 1.38 2.24
N MET A 145 -1.62 0.27 2.86
CA MET A 145 -2.46 -0.89 3.09
C MET A 145 -2.19 -1.40 4.51
N ASP A 146 -3.17 -1.24 5.41
CA ASP A 146 -3.10 -1.71 6.80
C ASP A 146 -2.81 -3.21 6.86
N CYS A 147 -1.79 -3.62 7.61
CA CYS A 147 -1.36 -5.02 7.62
C CYS A 147 -2.35 -5.98 8.32
N LYS A 148 -3.23 -5.45 9.17
CA LYS A 148 -4.25 -6.21 9.90
C LYS A 148 -5.60 -6.24 9.17
N ARG A 149 -5.95 -5.15 8.51
CA ARG A 149 -7.19 -4.95 7.74
C ARG A 149 -6.86 -4.29 6.40
N PRO A 150 -6.22 -5.02 5.48
CA PRO A 150 -5.68 -4.44 4.24
C PRO A 150 -6.75 -3.82 3.36
N TYR A 151 -7.97 -4.36 3.43
CA TYR A 151 -9.11 -3.87 2.69
C TYR A 151 -10.28 -3.64 3.64
N GLY A 152 -11.05 -2.58 3.41
CA GLY A 152 -12.29 -2.32 4.15
C GLY A 152 -12.11 -2.21 5.67
N ASP A 153 -13.13 -2.65 6.41
CA ASP A 153 -13.20 -2.57 7.88
C ASP A 153 -13.45 -3.92 8.57
N MET A 154 -13.60 -5.03 7.82
CA MET A 154 -13.88 -6.34 8.39
C MET A 154 -12.64 -7.03 8.96
N SER A 155 -12.88 -8.02 9.83
CA SER A 155 -11.82 -8.84 10.45
C SER A 155 -11.29 -9.95 9.53
N TYR A 156 -11.97 -10.26 8.42
CA TYR A 156 -11.56 -11.31 7.49
C TYR A 156 -11.41 -10.77 6.08
N PHE A 157 -10.17 -10.44 5.72
CA PHE A 157 -9.88 -9.63 4.53
C PHE A 157 -10.29 -10.27 3.20
N TYR A 158 -10.44 -11.58 3.10
CA TYR A 158 -11.02 -12.23 1.90
C TYR A 158 -12.48 -11.82 1.65
N SER A 159 -13.23 -11.49 2.70
CA SER A 159 -14.59 -10.98 2.54
C SER A 159 -14.59 -9.56 1.97
N ASP A 160 -13.64 -8.72 2.40
CA ASP A 160 -13.47 -7.36 1.85
C ASP A 160 -12.96 -7.41 0.40
N MET A 161 -12.04 -8.33 0.08
CA MET A 161 -11.61 -8.56 -1.30
C MET A 161 -12.78 -9.02 -2.18
N ALA A 162 -13.62 -9.94 -1.70
CA ALA A 162 -14.78 -10.40 -2.45
C ALA A 162 -15.75 -9.24 -2.74
N ASP A 163 -16.03 -8.39 -1.76
CA ASP A 163 -16.87 -7.20 -1.94
C ASP A 163 -16.26 -6.24 -2.96
N ALA A 164 -14.97 -5.91 -2.82
CA ALA A 164 -14.23 -5.04 -3.74
C ALA A 164 -14.21 -5.57 -5.18
N LEU A 165 -14.13 -6.89 -5.36
CA LEU A 165 -14.09 -7.56 -6.65
C LEU A 165 -15.50 -7.87 -7.21
N GLY A 166 -16.55 -7.69 -6.42
CA GLY A 166 -17.93 -8.05 -6.79
C GLY A 166 -18.19 -9.56 -6.82
N ASP A 167 -17.36 -10.35 -6.13
CA ASP A 167 -17.50 -11.80 -6.03
C ASP A 167 -18.56 -12.20 -4.99
N SER A 168 -19.32 -13.26 -5.26
CA SER A 168 -20.31 -13.77 -4.30
C SER A 168 -19.62 -14.51 -3.15
N VAL A 169 -19.87 -14.08 -1.90
CA VAL A 169 -19.41 -14.78 -0.71
C VAL A 169 -20.37 -15.91 -0.35
N GLN A 170 -19.93 -17.15 -0.48
CA GLN A 170 -20.67 -18.31 0.02
C GLN A 170 -20.61 -18.33 1.56
N ARG A 171 -21.60 -18.95 2.20
CA ARG A 171 -21.62 -19.13 3.65
C ARG A 171 -21.66 -20.62 4.01
N ASP A 172 -20.92 -21.00 5.05
CA ASP A 172 -20.97 -22.35 5.61
C ASP A 172 -22.24 -22.59 6.44
N GLU A 173 -22.34 -23.78 7.04
CA GLU A 173 -23.48 -24.18 7.88
C GLU A 173 -23.63 -23.31 9.15
N GLU A 174 -22.57 -22.62 9.57
CA GLU A 174 -22.57 -21.68 10.71
C GLU A 174 -22.84 -20.23 10.26
N GLY A 175 -23.05 -20.00 8.96
CA GLY A 175 -23.27 -18.68 8.38
C GLY A 175 -22.00 -17.84 8.21
N LYS A 176 -20.80 -18.43 8.36
CA LYS A 176 -19.52 -17.75 8.18
C LYS A 176 -19.12 -17.72 6.70
N PRO A 177 -18.38 -16.70 6.25
CA PRO A 177 -17.81 -16.68 4.90
C PRO A 177 -17.01 -17.95 4.62
N ALA A 178 -17.29 -18.59 3.50
CA ALA A 178 -16.59 -19.79 3.04
C ALA A 178 -16.10 -19.57 1.61
N PHE A 179 -14.82 -19.87 1.38
CA PHE A 179 -14.18 -19.70 0.08
C PHE A 179 -13.70 -21.06 -0.44
N SER A 180 -13.76 -21.23 -1.75
CA SER A 180 -13.12 -22.40 -2.37
C SER A 180 -11.61 -22.26 -2.29
N SER A 181 -10.88 -23.37 -2.28
CA SER A 181 -9.41 -23.33 -2.28
C SER A 181 -8.82 -22.65 -3.52
N GLU A 182 -9.55 -22.61 -4.63
CA GLU A 182 -9.18 -21.85 -5.83
C GLU A 182 -9.33 -20.34 -5.60
N THR A 183 -10.43 -19.93 -4.97
CA THR A 183 -10.70 -18.53 -4.63
C THR A 183 -9.68 -17.99 -3.65
N GLU A 184 -9.37 -18.74 -2.58
CA GLU A 184 -8.35 -18.35 -1.60
C GLU A 184 -6.98 -18.16 -2.25
N LYS A 185 -6.58 -19.08 -3.13
CA LYS A 185 -5.32 -18.95 -3.87
C LYS A 185 -5.28 -17.71 -4.78
N ARG A 186 -6.39 -17.41 -5.47
CA ARG A 186 -6.51 -16.19 -6.28
C ARG A 186 -6.38 -14.94 -5.42
N TYR A 187 -7.08 -14.87 -4.29
CA TYR A 187 -7.03 -13.71 -3.39
C TYR A 187 -5.67 -13.54 -2.73
N GLN A 188 -5.02 -14.63 -2.35
CA GLN A 188 -3.66 -14.60 -1.81
C GLN A 188 -2.65 -14.08 -2.83
N ALA A 189 -2.73 -14.54 -4.09
CA ALA A 189 -1.89 -14.05 -5.16
C ALA A 189 -2.14 -12.55 -5.42
N LEU A 190 -3.40 -12.14 -5.59
CA LEU A 190 -3.78 -10.75 -5.77
C LEU A 190 -3.30 -9.87 -4.60
N HIS A 191 -3.41 -10.34 -3.36
CA HIS A 191 -2.97 -9.60 -2.18
C HIS A 191 -1.45 -9.34 -2.18
N GLY A 192 -0.64 -10.32 -2.56
CA GLY A 192 0.79 -10.11 -2.75
C GLY A 192 1.12 -9.18 -3.91
N GLU A 193 0.37 -9.30 -5.02
CA GLU A 193 0.52 -8.44 -6.21
C GLU A 193 0.17 -6.98 -5.93
N MET A 194 -0.63 -6.68 -4.89
CA MET A 194 -0.96 -5.31 -4.50
C MET A 194 0.24 -4.44 -4.16
N LEU A 195 1.38 -5.01 -3.76
CA LEU A 195 2.63 -4.26 -3.60
C LEU A 195 3.01 -3.55 -4.92
N PHE A 196 3.03 -4.32 -6.01
CA PHE A 196 3.43 -3.82 -7.33
C PHE A 196 2.31 -3.00 -7.97
N ALA A 197 1.04 -3.32 -7.70
CA ALA A 197 -0.08 -2.50 -8.15
C ALA A 197 -0.08 -1.12 -7.48
N ALA A 198 0.10 -1.06 -6.16
CA ALA A 198 0.18 0.19 -5.41
C ALA A 198 1.39 1.01 -5.86
N GLN A 199 2.55 0.38 -6.11
CA GLN A 199 3.70 1.06 -6.68
C GLN A 199 3.43 1.60 -8.09
N ALA A 200 2.85 0.80 -8.98
CA ALA A 200 2.52 1.27 -10.33
C ALA A 200 1.55 2.46 -10.28
N PHE A 201 0.56 2.42 -9.39
CA PHE A 201 -0.35 3.55 -9.17
C PHE A 201 0.39 4.76 -8.60
N TRP A 202 1.23 4.55 -7.59
CA TRP A 202 2.04 5.61 -6.98
C TRP A 202 2.96 6.31 -7.97
N ASP A 203 3.58 5.56 -8.89
CA ASP A 203 4.56 6.09 -9.84
C ASP A 203 3.89 6.71 -11.09
N HIS A 204 2.79 6.12 -11.58
CA HIS A 204 2.25 6.45 -12.91
C HIS A 204 0.86 7.11 -12.91
N ALA A 205 0.12 7.09 -11.81
CA ALA A 205 -1.22 7.67 -11.81
C ALA A 205 -1.17 9.19 -12.06
N SER A 206 -2.18 9.69 -12.75
CA SER A 206 -2.33 11.11 -13.06
C SER A 206 -3.66 11.64 -12.52
N LEU A 207 -3.73 12.95 -12.29
CA LEU A 207 -4.95 13.59 -11.81
C LEU A 207 -6.08 13.40 -12.85
N LYS A 208 -7.24 12.92 -12.40
CA LYS A 208 -8.43 12.71 -13.25
C LYS A 208 -8.73 13.93 -14.13
N GLY A 209 -8.86 13.71 -15.44
CA GLY A 209 -9.24 14.74 -16.40
C GLY A 209 -8.09 15.66 -16.89
N ARG A 210 -6.84 15.21 -16.81
CA ARG A 210 -5.69 15.80 -17.51
C ARG A 210 -5.16 14.90 -18.61
#